data_AF-A0A0P7W2E4-F1
#
_entry.id   AF-A0A0P7W2E4-F1
#
_cell.length_a   1.000
_cell.length_b   1.000
_cell.length_c   1.000
_cell.angle_alpha   90.00
_cell.angle_beta   90.00
_cell.angle_gamma   90.00
#
_symmetry.space_group_name_H-M   'P 1'
#
loop_
_entity.id
_entity.type
_entity.pdbx_description
1 polymer ?
#
loop_
_entity_poly.entity_id
_entity_poly.type
_entity_poly.pdbx_seq_one_letter_code
_entity_poly.pdbx_strand_id
1 'polypeptide(L)'
;MGQRAYRLQVLTAGCAAALLTAASYGFSDAQQAQPQDTAEPAAVREQALTRERALQAMEAWQVQRAPETAQINPEALREALAQREQTGQPAPDADNQTPEPETDAQGRPVSPIDWSAAATDMRRDIARANQDFPATTAPSQQQVARVPPFRNTPPSELARPRLPVLLPLETEPTSTRGEEEGGGQGGMMFFASDYFYSASFHRRGIMYQITGTRIVHAVESSAAVAGQYMDMTDSQGQLVSRTEYGQELSFNRYGAAYTLLLACSNPDENAECRDESTIRAFASRLVVAGGSPEGLPPGNNQRRPR
;
A
#
# COMPACT_ATOMS: atom_id res chain seq x y z
N MET A 1 -23.45 -44.08 -19.50
CA MET A 1 -22.72 -44.47 -20.72
C MET A 1 -23.40 -43.82 -21.91
N GLY A 2 -22.86 -42.70 -22.41
CA GLY A 2 -23.45 -41.94 -23.51
C GLY A 2 -22.34 -41.24 -24.28
N GLN A 3 -21.87 -41.88 -25.34
CA GLN A 3 -20.87 -41.34 -26.25
C GLN A 3 -21.52 -40.29 -27.15
N ARG A 4 -20.99 -39.06 -27.14
CA ARG A 4 -21.22 -38.09 -28.22
C ARG A 4 -19.89 -37.76 -28.87
N ALA A 5 -19.74 -38.28 -30.08
CA ALA A 5 -18.67 -37.95 -31.02
C ALA A 5 -18.92 -36.55 -31.59
N TYR A 6 -17.92 -35.67 -31.52
CA TYR A 6 -17.89 -34.44 -32.31
C TYR A 6 -16.77 -34.53 -33.35
N ARG A 7 -17.18 -34.32 -34.60
CA ARG A 7 -16.38 -34.40 -35.82
C ARG A 7 -15.40 -33.22 -35.93
N LEU A 8 -14.18 -33.55 -36.35
CA LEU A 8 -13.22 -32.64 -36.97
C LEU A 8 -13.82 -31.96 -38.21
N GLN A 9 -13.59 -30.66 -38.36
CA GLN A 9 -13.48 -30.04 -39.68
C GLN A 9 -12.13 -29.33 -39.79
N VAL A 10 -11.34 -29.88 -40.72
CA VAL A 10 -10.12 -29.34 -41.28
C VAL A 10 -10.52 -28.28 -42.30
N LEU A 11 -9.94 -27.08 -42.23
CA LEU A 11 -9.99 -26.11 -43.33
C LEU A 11 -8.58 -25.58 -43.60
N THR A 12 -8.30 -25.62 -44.89
CA THR A 12 -7.01 -25.59 -45.57
C THR A 12 -6.47 -24.19 -45.80
N ALA A 13 -5.14 -24.16 -45.85
CA ALA A 13 -4.24 -23.24 -46.53
C ALA A 13 -4.84 -22.30 -47.60
N GLY A 14 -4.46 -21.03 -47.51
CA GLY A 14 -4.51 -20.06 -48.59
C GLY A 14 -3.22 -19.25 -48.64
N CYS A 15 -2.28 -19.68 -49.49
CA CYS A 15 -1.17 -18.86 -49.98
C CYS A 15 -1.72 -17.78 -50.91
N ALA A 16 -1.37 -16.52 -50.66
CA ALA A 16 -1.37 -15.49 -51.70
C ALA A 16 -0.19 -14.53 -51.46
N ALA A 17 0.83 -14.67 -52.30
CA ALA A 17 1.90 -13.70 -52.47
C ALA A 17 1.50 -12.69 -53.56
N ALA A 18 1.68 -11.41 -53.29
CA ALA A 18 1.76 -10.33 -54.27
C ALA A 18 2.57 -9.19 -53.61
N LEU A 19 3.83 -8.99 -54.01
CA LEU A 19 4.29 -8.06 -55.06
C LEU A 19 4.13 -6.57 -54.68
N LEU A 20 5.26 -6.00 -54.23
CA LEU A 20 5.89 -4.75 -54.66
C LEU A 20 4.98 -3.59 -55.12
N THR A 21 4.98 -2.51 -54.35
CA THR A 21 5.15 -1.14 -54.89
C THR A 21 5.92 -0.28 -53.89
N ALA A 22 7.12 0.14 -54.32
CA ALA A 22 7.87 1.22 -53.70
C ALA A 22 7.21 2.55 -54.07
N ALA A 23 6.87 3.36 -53.07
CA ALA A 23 6.55 4.77 -53.23
C ALA A 23 7.42 5.54 -52.24
N SER A 24 8.55 6.03 -52.73
CA SER A 24 9.40 7.02 -52.08
C SER A 24 8.69 8.37 -52.12
N TYR A 25 7.98 8.72 -51.04
CA TYR A 25 7.57 10.10 -50.77
C TYR A 25 8.58 10.72 -49.81
N GLY A 26 9.34 11.70 -50.32
CA GLY A 26 10.13 12.60 -49.50
C GLY A 26 9.19 13.54 -48.75
N PHE A 27 9.15 13.41 -47.43
CA PHE A 27 8.62 14.43 -46.53
C PHE A 27 9.82 15.11 -45.86
N SER A 28 10.05 16.35 -46.28
CA SER A 28 10.92 17.30 -45.62
C SER A 28 10.15 17.88 -44.43
N ASP A 29 10.19 17.22 -43.27
CA ASP A 29 9.74 17.84 -42.03
C ASP A 29 10.92 18.53 -41.34
N ALA A 30 10.91 19.86 -41.46
CA ALA A 30 11.67 20.76 -40.62
C ALA A 30 11.25 20.51 -39.17
N GLN A 31 12.05 19.72 -38.47
CA GLN A 31 11.89 19.40 -37.06
C GLN A 31 12.19 20.66 -36.24
N GLN A 32 11.17 21.50 -36.07
CA GLN A 32 11.16 22.55 -35.07
C GLN A 32 11.33 21.88 -33.71
N ALA A 33 12.47 22.10 -33.09
CA ALA A 33 12.73 21.77 -31.71
C ALA A 33 11.70 22.52 -30.84
N GLN A 34 10.61 21.84 -30.51
CA GLN A 34 9.74 22.30 -29.43
C GLN A 34 10.57 22.27 -28.15
N PRO A 35 10.61 23.36 -27.37
CA PRO A 35 11.20 23.34 -26.04
C PRO A 35 10.46 22.26 -25.25
N GLN A 36 11.19 21.20 -24.89
CA GLN A 36 10.69 20.19 -23.97
C GLN A 36 10.37 20.89 -22.68
N ASP A 37 9.07 21.05 -22.45
CA ASP A 37 8.48 21.61 -21.25
C ASP A 37 8.91 20.72 -20.08
N THR A 38 9.99 21.10 -19.40
CA THR A 38 10.47 20.49 -18.15
C THR A 38 9.55 20.87 -16.99
N ALA A 39 8.23 20.83 -17.23
CA ALA A 39 7.24 20.82 -16.20
C ALA A 39 7.29 19.42 -15.58
N GLU A 40 8.19 19.24 -14.60
CA GLU A 40 7.99 18.20 -13.61
C GLU A 40 6.51 18.26 -13.19
N PRO A 41 5.73 17.18 -13.39
CA PRO A 41 4.29 17.26 -13.24
C PRO A 41 3.98 17.69 -11.82
N ALA A 42 3.26 18.80 -11.65
CA ALA A 42 2.95 19.41 -10.36
C ALA A 42 2.45 18.41 -9.30
N ALA A 43 1.79 17.34 -9.76
CA ALA A 43 1.35 16.21 -8.94
C ALA A 43 2.49 15.49 -8.18
N VAL A 44 3.67 15.31 -8.78
CA VAL A 44 4.82 14.66 -8.12
C VAL A 44 5.36 15.53 -6.99
N ARG A 45 5.43 16.85 -7.23
CA ARG A 45 5.86 17.81 -6.20
C ARG A 45 4.87 17.89 -5.05
N GLU A 46 3.58 17.85 -5.35
CA GLU A 46 2.51 17.84 -4.34
C GLU A 46 2.53 16.56 -3.50
N GLN A 47 2.80 15.41 -4.13
CA GLN A 47 2.92 14.13 -3.42
C GLN A 47 4.16 14.11 -2.50
N ALA A 48 5.29 14.65 -2.95
CA ALA A 48 6.49 14.79 -2.12
C ALA A 48 6.23 15.68 -0.88
N LEU A 49 5.58 16.83 -1.07
CA LEU A 49 5.20 17.73 0.02
C LEU A 49 4.20 17.08 0.99
N THR A 50 3.25 16.30 0.49
CA THR A 50 2.30 15.58 1.33
C THR A 50 3.00 14.54 2.20
N ARG A 51 3.99 13.84 1.64
CA ARG A 51 4.81 12.87 2.37
C ARG A 51 5.62 13.53 3.47
N GLU A 52 6.22 14.69 3.19
CA GLU A 52 7.00 15.45 4.16
C GLU A 52 6.13 15.96 5.32
N ARG A 53 4.92 16.45 5.02
CA ARG A 53 3.94 16.85 6.06
C ARG A 53 3.50 15.67 6.93
N ALA A 54 3.32 14.49 6.34
CA ALA A 54 2.99 13.29 7.10
C ALA A 54 4.11 12.93 8.09
N LEU A 55 5.38 13.03 7.68
CA LEU A 55 6.51 12.82 8.59
C LEU A 55 6.53 13.83 9.74
N GLN A 56 6.33 15.12 9.43
CA GLN A 56 6.28 16.16 10.46
C GLN A 56 5.13 15.95 11.45
N ALA A 57 3.96 15.53 10.98
CA ALA A 57 2.83 15.21 11.86
C ALA A 57 3.14 14.02 12.78
N MET A 58 3.77 12.97 12.23
CA MET A 58 4.20 11.81 13.02
C MET A 58 5.30 12.15 14.04
N GLU A 59 6.24 13.02 13.67
CA GLU A 59 7.31 13.48 14.56
C GLU A 59 6.79 14.38 15.67
N ALA A 60 5.89 15.33 15.34
CA ALA A 60 5.21 16.16 16.34
C ALA A 60 4.45 15.31 17.37
N TRP A 61 3.83 14.21 16.92
CA TRP A 61 3.18 13.26 17.80
C TRP A 61 4.17 12.48 18.68
N GLN A 62 5.31 12.07 18.13
CA GLN A 62 6.38 11.45 18.92
C GLN A 62 6.94 12.40 19.99
N VAL A 63 7.08 13.69 19.71
CA VAL A 63 7.54 14.68 20.70
C VAL A 63 6.51 14.88 21.82
N GLN A 64 5.21 14.85 21.51
CA GLN A 64 4.16 14.94 22.53
C GLN A 64 4.05 13.68 23.41
N ARG A 65 4.47 12.52 22.90
CA ARG A 65 4.46 11.24 23.63
C ARG A 65 5.80 10.83 24.19
N ALA A 66 6.90 11.44 23.79
CA ALA A 66 8.16 11.28 24.48
C ALA A 66 7.87 11.73 25.91
N PRO A 67 7.82 10.83 26.92
CA PRO A 67 7.86 11.31 28.28
C PRO A 67 9.11 12.17 28.30
N GLU A 68 8.93 13.43 28.72
CA GLU A 68 10.01 14.36 28.99
C GLU A 68 11.17 13.50 29.49
N THR A 69 12.18 13.28 28.65
CA THR A 69 13.38 12.57 29.09
C THR A 69 14.02 13.58 30.01
N ALA A 70 13.45 13.68 31.21
CA ALA A 70 14.07 14.24 32.37
C ALA A 70 15.45 13.63 32.30
N GLN A 71 16.46 14.48 32.08
CA GLN A 71 17.83 14.08 32.30
C GLN A 71 17.80 13.40 33.66
N ILE A 72 17.90 12.08 33.67
CA ILE A 72 17.80 11.30 34.89
C ILE A 72 19.09 11.67 35.61
N ASN A 73 19.01 12.69 36.47
CA ASN A 73 20.13 13.07 37.29
C ASN A 73 20.40 11.85 38.18
N PRO A 74 21.53 11.16 37.99
CA PRO A 74 21.77 9.89 38.67
C PRO A 74 21.85 10.07 40.19
N GLU A 75 22.17 11.27 40.68
CA GLU A 75 22.07 11.61 42.10
C GLU A 75 20.62 11.77 42.55
N ALA A 76 19.78 12.48 41.79
CA ALA A 76 18.36 12.64 42.14
C ALA A 76 17.61 11.29 42.12
N LEU A 77 17.98 10.37 41.21
CA LEU A 77 17.43 9.01 41.21
C LEU A 77 17.89 8.21 42.43
N ARG A 78 19.16 8.34 42.85
CA ARG A 78 19.66 7.70 44.07
C ARG A 78 18.99 8.25 45.33
N GLU A 79 18.86 9.57 45.44
CA GLU A 79 18.15 10.21 46.55
C GLU A 79 16.68 9.80 46.58
N ALA A 80 16.01 9.74 45.42
CA ALA A 80 14.62 9.30 45.33
C ALA A 80 14.45 7.83 45.74
N LEU A 81 15.38 6.94 45.37
CA LEU A 81 15.37 5.54 45.79
C LEU A 81 15.64 5.39 47.30
N ALA A 82 16.61 6.13 47.83
CA ALA A 82 16.92 6.12 49.27
C ALA A 82 15.77 6.70 50.11
N GLN A 83 15.08 7.73 49.63
CA GLN A 83 13.86 8.25 50.25
C GLN A 83 12.73 7.24 50.21
N ARG A 84 12.56 6.50 49.10
CA ARG A 84 11.53 5.44 48.96
C ARG A 84 11.72 4.28 49.95
N GLU A 85 12.96 3.87 50.18
CA GLU A 85 13.29 2.84 51.18
C GLU A 85 13.00 3.32 52.61
N GLN A 86 13.14 4.62 52.88
CA GLN A 86 12.91 5.19 54.21
C GLN A 86 11.44 5.52 54.50
N THR A 87 10.66 5.95 53.51
CA THR A 87 9.27 6.37 53.75
C THR A 87 8.24 5.24 53.66
N GLY A 88 8.62 4.06 53.15
CA GLY A 88 7.68 2.93 53.01
C GLY A 88 6.42 3.30 52.19
N GLN A 89 6.49 4.39 51.42
CA GLN A 89 5.37 4.85 50.63
C GLN A 89 5.20 3.90 49.44
N PRO A 90 4.04 3.23 49.31
CA PRO A 90 3.73 2.49 48.10
C PRO A 90 3.96 3.41 46.91
N ALA A 91 4.60 2.89 45.87
CA ALA A 91 4.83 3.65 44.65
C ALA A 91 3.52 4.36 44.28
N PRO A 92 3.53 5.67 43.95
CA PRO A 92 2.33 6.30 43.42
C PRO A 92 1.87 5.37 42.30
N ASP A 93 0.66 4.85 42.45
CA ASP A 93 -0.02 4.07 41.43
C ASP A 93 0.02 4.98 40.21
N ALA A 94 1.03 4.75 39.36
CA ALA A 94 1.15 5.36 38.08
C ALA A 94 -0.08 4.81 37.40
N ASP A 95 -1.12 5.64 37.42
CA ASP A 95 -2.48 5.37 37.01
C ASP A 95 -2.37 4.69 35.65
N ASN A 96 -2.31 3.35 35.68
CA ASN A 96 -2.02 2.52 34.54
C ASN A 96 -3.37 2.38 33.84
N GLN A 97 -3.88 3.54 33.41
CA GLN A 97 -5.06 3.72 32.61
C GLN A 97 -4.71 3.03 31.31
N THR A 98 -4.93 1.72 31.31
CA THR A 98 -4.91 0.91 30.10
C THR A 98 -5.91 1.60 29.20
N PRO A 99 -5.48 2.23 28.09
CA PRO A 99 -6.38 3.03 27.29
C PRO A 99 -7.57 2.16 26.91
N GLU A 100 -8.79 2.69 27.10
CA GLU A 100 -9.99 1.95 26.79
C GLU A 100 -9.92 1.41 25.35
N PRO A 101 -10.32 0.14 25.13
CA PRO A 101 -10.25 -0.47 23.81
C PRO A 101 -11.08 0.36 22.83
N GLU A 102 -10.43 0.83 21.77
CA GLU A 102 -11.08 1.59 20.71
C GLU A 102 -12.10 0.71 19.97
N THR A 103 -13.27 1.28 19.67
CA THR A 103 -14.32 0.61 18.90
C THR A 103 -14.75 1.43 17.69
N ASP A 104 -15.16 0.76 16.62
CA ASP A 104 -15.73 1.44 15.45
C ASP A 104 -17.18 1.91 15.68
N ALA A 105 -17.80 2.51 14.66
CA ALA A 105 -19.17 3.00 14.72
C ALA A 105 -20.22 1.89 14.95
N GLN A 106 -19.85 0.62 14.79
CA GLN A 106 -20.69 -0.56 15.03
C GLN A 106 -20.35 -1.24 16.38
N GLY A 107 -19.47 -0.65 17.20
CA GLY A 107 -19.03 -1.20 18.47
C GLY A 107 -18.07 -2.39 18.34
N ARG A 108 -17.49 -2.62 17.16
CA ARG A 108 -16.49 -3.68 16.95
C ARG A 108 -15.12 -3.22 17.45
N PRO A 109 -14.35 -4.10 18.11
CA PRO A 109 -13.03 -3.74 18.59
C PRO A 109 -12.08 -3.41 17.43
N VAL A 110 -11.26 -2.40 17.65
CA VAL A 110 -10.26 -1.91 16.70
C VAL A 110 -8.88 -2.22 17.27
N SER A 111 -8.04 -2.87 16.47
CA SER A 111 -6.68 -3.22 16.87
C SER A 111 -5.81 -1.96 17.04
N PRO A 112 -4.98 -1.88 18.09
CA PRO A 112 -4.03 -0.78 18.26
C PRO A 112 -2.95 -0.83 17.17
N ILE A 113 -2.42 0.34 16.81
CA ILE A 113 -1.38 0.48 15.79
C ILE A 113 -0.04 0.84 16.40
N ASP A 114 1.01 0.13 15.99
CA ASP A 114 2.39 0.52 16.26
C ASP A 114 2.87 1.57 15.23
N TRP A 115 2.51 2.83 15.53
CA TRP A 115 2.93 3.97 14.71
C TRP A 115 4.44 4.21 14.74
N SER A 116 5.14 3.74 15.78
CA SER A 116 6.59 3.89 15.89
C SER A 116 7.32 2.99 14.89
N ALA A 117 6.85 1.75 14.73
CA ALA A 117 7.34 0.83 13.70
C ALA A 117 7.01 1.35 12.30
N ALA A 118 5.78 1.83 12.08
CA ALA A 118 5.38 2.41 10.80
C ALA A 118 6.25 3.63 10.41
N ALA A 119 6.54 4.53 11.36
CA ALA A 119 7.41 5.70 11.15
C ALA A 119 8.84 5.29 10.77
N THR A 120 9.36 4.27 11.43
CA THR A 120 10.71 3.77 11.21
C THR A 120 10.85 3.15 9.82
N ASP A 121 9.87 2.36 9.40
CA ASP A 121 9.83 1.77 8.07
C ASP A 121 9.65 2.83 6.97
N MET A 122 8.77 3.82 7.18
CA MET A 122 8.61 4.93 6.26
C MET A 122 9.92 5.70 6.02
N ARG A 123 10.67 5.99 7.10
CA ARG A 123 11.99 6.65 7.00
C ARG A 123 13.00 5.78 6.24
N ARG A 124 13.01 4.48 6.49
CA ARG A 124 13.86 3.52 5.76
C ARG A 124 13.52 3.50 4.27
N ASP A 125 12.24 3.51 3.92
CA ASP A 125 11.78 3.48 2.53
C ASP A 125 12.14 4.79 1.79
N ILE A 126 12.05 5.94 2.46
CA ILE A 126 12.55 7.23 1.93
C ILE A 126 14.05 7.17 1.69
N ALA A 127 14.82 6.69 2.68
CA ALA A 127 16.27 6.63 2.58
C ALA A 127 16.73 5.74 1.42
N ARG A 128 16.07 4.59 1.21
CA ARG A 128 16.32 3.71 0.05
C ARG A 128 16.01 4.41 -1.26
N ALA A 129 14.84 5.03 -1.36
CA ALA A 129 14.44 5.77 -2.55
C ALA A 129 15.45 6.88 -2.90
N ASN A 130 16.06 7.54 -1.92
CA ASN A 130 17.07 8.58 -2.15
C ASN A 130 18.46 8.02 -2.51
N GLN A 131 18.81 6.82 -2.04
CA GLN A 131 20.11 6.18 -2.33
C GLN A 131 20.21 5.66 -3.76
N ASP A 132 19.09 5.26 -4.36
CA ASP A 132 19.03 4.78 -5.74
C ASP A 132 19.28 5.90 -6.79
N PHE A 133 19.51 7.15 -6.36
CA PHE A 133 19.88 8.29 -7.20
C PHE A 133 21.32 8.78 -6.96
N PRO A 134 22.34 8.17 -7.59
CA PRO A 134 23.67 8.80 -7.63
C PRO A 134 23.61 10.09 -8.45
N ALA A 135 23.95 11.21 -7.82
CA ALA A 135 23.87 12.58 -8.36
C ALA A 135 24.83 12.90 -9.55
N THR A 136 25.42 11.90 -10.22
CA THR A 136 26.63 12.12 -11.03
C THR A 136 26.66 11.46 -12.41
N THR A 137 25.56 10.91 -12.91
CA THR A 137 25.54 10.33 -14.27
C THR A 137 24.27 10.73 -15.02
N ALA A 138 24.44 11.12 -16.28
CA ALA A 138 23.40 11.64 -17.16
C ALA A 138 22.13 10.78 -17.14
N PRO A 139 20.93 11.40 -17.18
CA PRO A 139 19.66 10.71 -17.02
C PRO A 139 19.34 9.89 -18.27
N SER A 140 19.89 8.69 -18.39
CA SER A 140 19.16 7.63 -19.10
C SER A 140 17.88 7.37 -18.30
N GLN A 141 16.73 7.38 -18.96
CA GLN A 141 15.38 7.29 -18.37
C GLN A 141 15.13 5.98 -17.61
N GLN A 142 15.88 5.72 -16.54
CA GLN A 142 15.58 4.64 -15.61
C GLN A 142 14.22 4.97 -14.99
N GLN A 143 13.25 4.11 -15.26
CA GLN A 143 11.90 4.21 -14.71
C GLN A 143 12.00 4.03 -13.19
N VAL A 144 12.06 5.15 -12.47
CA VAL A 144 12.08 5.17 -11.02
C VAL A 144 10.78 4.53 -10.52
N ALA A 145 10.88 3.56 -9.63
CA ALA A 145 9.71 2.97 -8.97
C ALA A 145 8.99 4.05 -8.15
N ARG A 146 7.71 4.26 -8.42
CA ARG A 146 6.89 5.30 -7.76
C ARG A 146 5.54 4.75 -7.37
N VAL A 147 4.92 5.33 -6.35
CA VAL A 147 3.52 5.05 -6.05
C VAL A 147 2.67 5.58 -7.20
N PRO A 148 1.78 4.77 -7.81
CA PRO A 148 0.84 5.24 -8.83
C PRO A 148 0.04 6.47 -8.36
N PRO A 149 -0.20 7.47 -9.23
CA PRO A 149 -0.98 8.64 -8.86
C PRO A 149 -2.45 8.27 -8.62
N PHE A 150 -3.06 8.89 -7.61
CA PHE A 150 -4.49 8.71 -7.31
C PHE A 150 -5.35 9.52 -8.26
N ARG A 151 -6.48 8.95 -8.70
CA ARG A 151 -7.38 9.62 -9.67
C ARG A 151 -8.71 10.08 -9.10
N ASN A 152 -9.21 9.39 -8.09
CA ASN A 152 -10.52 9.65 -7.50
C ASN A 152 -10.43 10.42 -6.18
N THR A 153 -9.23 10.77 -5.72
CA THR A 153 -9.02 11.26 -4.37
C THR A 153 -7.80 12.19 -4.30
N PRO A 154 -7.89 13.35 -3.61
CA PRO A 154 -6.74 14.22 -3.41
C PRO A 154 -5.69 13.57 -2.47
N PRO A 155 -4.40 13.92 -2.59
CA PRO A 155 -3.34 13.33 -1.75
C PRO A 155 -3.55 13.46 -0.24
N SER A 156 -4.26 14.50 0.21
CA SER A 156 -4.56 14.72 1.63
C SER A 156 -5.32 13.56 2.27
N GLU A 157 -6.16 12.87 1.50
CA GLU A 157 -7.00 11.75 1.97
C GLU A 157 -6.21 10.49 2.30
N LEU A 158 -4.93 10.41 1.91
CA LEU A 158 -4.04 9.38 2.41
C LEU A 158 -3.86 9.45 3.92
N ALA A 159 -4.07 10.61 4.54
CA ALA A 159 -4.05 10.77 5.99
C ALA A 159 -5.40 10.41 6.65
N ARG A 160 -6.47 10.13 5.89
CA ARG A 160 -7.77 9.78 6.48
C ARG A 160 -7.71 8.50 7.30
N PRO A 161 -7.15 7.39 6.79
CA PRO A 161 -7.16 6.14 7.52
C PRO A 161 -6.30 6.23 8.77
N ARG A 162 -6.88 5.77 9.89
CA ARG A 162 -6.21 5.63 11.19
C ARG A 162 -5.37 4.37 11.27
N LEU A 163 -4.76 3.98 10.14
CA LEU A 163 -3.83 2.88 9.97
C LEU A 163 -2.76 3.25 8.93
N PRO A 164 -1.57 2.64 8.98
CA PRO A 164 -0.55 2.86 7.97
C PRO A 164 -1.05 2.40 6.60
N VAL A 165 -1.06 3.30 5.63
CA VAL A 165 -1.50 3.01 4.26
C VAL A 165 -0.32 2.42 3.50
N LEU A 166 -0.44 1.15 3.14
CA LEU A 166 0.56 0.41 2.35
C LEU A 166 0.21 0.47 0.87
N LEU A 167 1.09 1.05 0.06
CA LEU A 167 0.93 1.16 -1.40
C LEU A 167 2.19 0.65 -2.11
N PRO A 168 2.07 0.13 -3.34
CA PRO A 168 3.19 -0.46 -4.03
C PRO A 168 4.03 0.60 -4.72
N LEU A 169 5.34 0.37 -4.78
CA LEU A 169 6.22 1.07 -5.71
C LEU A 169 6.19 0.35 -7.07
N GLU A 170 5.68 1.04 -8.08
CA GLU A 170 5.53 0.54 -9.44
C GLU A 170 6.48 1.25 -10.40
N THR A 171 7.16 0.48 -11.24
CA THR A 171 8.02 0.98 -12.32
C THR A 171 7.26 1.09 -13.64
N GLU A 172 6.16 0.36 -13.76
CA GLU A 172 5.40 0.22 -15.00
C GLU A 172 4.17 1.12 -15.01
N PRO A 173 3.67 1.47 -16.22
CA PRO A 173 2.38 2.13 -16.34
C PRO A 173 1.27 1.31 -15.68
N THR A 174 0.50 1.99 -14.84
CA THR A 174 -0.69 1.45 -14.19
C THR A 174 -1.92 2.16 -14.71
N SER A 175 -3.09 1.53 -14.64
CA SER A 175 -4.36 2.11 -15.09
C SER A 175 -5.48 1.85 -14.09
N THR A 176 -6.47 2.73 -14.03
CA THR A 176 -7.60 2.59 -13.10
C THR A 176 -8.62 1.52 -13.50
N ARG A 177 -8.49 0.94 -14.70
CA ARG A 177 -9.39 -0.06 -15.29
C ARG A 177 -8.62 -0.92 -16.29
N GLY A 178 -9.05 -2.18 -16.44
CA GLY A 178 -8.48 -3.12 -17.41
C GLY A 178 -8.59 -2.66 -18.87
N GLU A 179 -7.65 -3.12 -19.69
CA GLU A 179 -7.58 -2.79 -21.12
C GLU A 179 -8.80 -3.32 -21.90
N GLU A 180 -9.31 -4.50 -21.51
CA GLU A 180 -10.48 -5.15 -22.12
C GLU A 180 -11.77 -4.32 -22.00
N GLU A 181 -11.85 -3.43 -21.02
CA GLU A 181 -13.01 -2.55 -20.78
C GLU A 181 -12.87 -1.16 -21.44
N GLY A 182 -12.03 -1.06 -22.48
CA GLY A 182 -11.79 0.19 -23.22
C GLY A 182 -10.70 1.09 -22.64
N GLY A 183 -9.88 0.55 -21.72
CA GLY A 183 -8.75 1.25 -21.11
C GLY A 183 -9.15 2.20 -19.97
N GLY A 184 -8.30 2.27 -18.95
CA GLY A 184 -8.42 3.20 -17.81
C GLY A 184 -7.56 4.46 -17.95
N GLN A 185 -7.76 5.42 -17.04
CA GLN A 185 -6.80 6.52 -16.89
C GLN A 185 -5.56 5.98 -16.18
N GLY A 186 -4.37 6.50 -16.53
CA GLY A 186 -3.14 6.03 -15.89
C GLY A 186 -3.14 6.33 -14.39
N GLY A 187 -2.90 5.37 -13.51
CA GLY A 187 -2.87 5.55 -12.05
C GLY A 187 -3.70 4.52 -11.28
N MET A 188 -4.16 4.91 -10.09
CA MET A 188 -4.81 4.03 -9.13
C MET A 188 -6.07 4.68 -8.53
N MET A 189 -7.04 3.84 -8.21
CA MET A 189 -8.23 4.21 -7.44
C MET A 189 -7.94 3.98 -5.96
N PHE A 190 -8.31 4.92 -5.09
CA PHE A 190 -8.10 4.85 -3.66
C PHE A 190 -9.38 5.24 -2.91
N PHE A 191 -9.82 4.41 -1.97
CA PHE A 191 -11.00 4.64 -1.16
C PHE A 191 -10.63 4.49 0.30
N ALA A 192 -10.86 5.54 1.09
CA ALA A 192 -10.47 5.58 2.50
C ALA A 192 -11.65 5.83 3.43
N SER A 193 -11.58 5.21 4.60
CA SER A 193 -12.39 5.43 5.79
C SER A 193 -11.47 5.42 7.02
N ASP A 194 -12.01 5.65 8.21
CA ASP A 194 -11.21 5.84 9.42
C ASP A 194 -10.45 4.56 9.81
N TYR A 195 -11.06 3.38 9.65
CA TYR A 195 -10.45 2.10 10.06
C TYR A 195 -10.20 1.14 8.89
N PHE A 196 -10.37 1.62 7.66
CA PHE A 196 -10.33 0.81 6.45
C PHE A 196 -9.84 1.63 5.25
N TYR A 197 -9.10 1.02 4.35
CA TYR A 197 -8.90 1.55 3.00
C TYR A 197 -8.85 0.45 1.94
N SER A 198 -9.09 0.83 0.69
CA SER A 198 -8.91 0.00 -0.49
C SER A 198 -8.21 0.79 -1.58
N ALA A 199 -7.19 0.22 -2.19
CA ALA A 199 -6.48 0.77 -3.35
C ALA A 199 -6.50 -0.24 -4.49
N SER A 200 -6.82 0.17 -5.72
CA SER A 200 -6.86 -0.75 -6.87
C SER A 200 -6.36 -0.13 -8.16
N PHE A 201 -5.63 -0.92 -8.94
CA PHE A 201 -5.12 -0.54 -10.26
C PHE A 201 -4.91 -1.78 -11.12
N HIS A 202 -4.73 -1.57 -12.42
CA HIS A 202 -4.43 -2.60 -13.40
C HIS A 202 -3.04 -2.40 -13.99
N ARG A 203 -2.34 -3.49 -14.23
CA ARG A 203 -1.02 -3.53 -14.88
C ARG A 203 -0.93 -4.83 -15.68
N ARG A 204 -0.58 -4.75 -16.97
CA ARG A 204 -0.44 -5.92 -17.87
C ARG A 204 -1.67 -6.85 -17.88
N GLY A 205 -2.87 -6.28 -17.89
CA GLY A 205 -4.11 -7.06 -17.85
C GLY A 205 -4.43 -7.72 -16.50
N ILE A 206 -3.65 -7.46 -15.45
CA ILE A 206 -3.87 -7.97 -14.10
C ILE A 206 -4.41 -6.86 -13.21
N MET A 207 -5.48 -7.13 -12.47
CA MET A 207 -5.98 -6.26 -11.42
C MET A 207 -5.22 -6.54 -10.12
N TYR A 208 -4.72 -5.48 -9.50
CA TYR A 208 -4.15 -5.48 -8.17
C TYR A 208 -5.06 -4.69 -7.26
N GLN A 209 -5.42 -5.27 -6.12
CA GLN A 209 -6.17 -4.60 -5.08
C GLN A 209 -5.49 -4.82 -3.73
N ILE A 210 -5.40 -3.76 -2.94
CA ILE A 210 -4.83 -3.74 -1.60
C ILE A 210 -5.91 -3.24 -0.67
N THR A 211 -6.20 -4.00 0.37
CA THR A 211 -7.11 -3.58 1.43
C THR A 211 -6.38 -3.63 2.76
N GLY A 212 -6.68 -2.67 3.62
CA GLY A 212 -6.17 -2.63 4.99
C GLY A 212 -7.29 -2.33 5.96
N THR A 213 -7.31 -3.02 7.10
CA THR A 213 -8.32 -2.84 8.15
C THR A 213 -7.72 -2.95 9.53
N ARG A 214 -8.28 -2.19 10.48
CA ARG A 214 -8.02 -2.34 11.91
C ARG A 214 -9.12 -3.09 12.64
N ILE A 215 -10.23 -3.34 11.97
CA ILE A 215 -11.42 -3.94 12.57
C ILE A 215 -11.12 -5.41 12.81
N VAL A 216 -11.24 -5.85 14.07
CA VAL A 216 -11.07 -7.26 14.43
C VAL A 216 -12.38 -7.98 14.12
N HIS A 217 -12.41 -8.71 12.99
CA HIS A 217 -13.63 -9.36 12.50
C HIS A 217 -13.97 -10.67 13.25
N ALA A 218 -12.96 -11.38 13.76
CA ALA A 218 -13.14 -12.57 14.58
C ALA A 218 -11.88 -12.78 15.43
N VAL A 219 -12.08 -13.11 16.71
CA VAL A 219 -11.00 -13.60 17.58
C VAL A 219 -11.20 -15.11 17.68
N GLU A 220 -10.30 -15.89 17.10
CA GLU A 220 -10.34 -17.34 17.25
C GLU A 220 -9.93 -17.69 18.69
N SER A 221 -10.82 -18.37 19.42
CA SER A 221 -10.60 -18.74 20.82
C SER A 221 -9.99 -20.13 20.95
N SER A 222 -10.05 -20.95 19.89
CA SER A 222 -9.47 -22.28 19.84
C SER A 222 -7.98 -22.22 19.51
N ALA A 223 -7.13 -22.61 20.46
CA ALA A 223 -5.70 -22.73 20.25
C ALA A 223 -5.33 -23.71 19.12
N ALA A 224 -6.16 -24.72 18.86
CA ALA A 224 -5.95 -25.68 17.77
C ALA A 224 -6.16 -25.02 16.39
N VAL A 225 -7.20 -24.20 16.26
CA VAL A 225 -7.48 -23.48 15.00
C VAL A 225 -6.45 -22.37 14.80
N ALA A 226 -6.09 -21.63 15.86
CA ALA A 226 -5.01 -20.66 15.81
C ALA A 226 -3.67 -21.30 15.38
N GLY A 227 -3.34 -22.48 15.91
CA GLY A 227 -2.16 -23.26 15.50
C GLY A 227 -2.19 -23.62 14.02
N GLN A 228 -3.34 -24.10 13.52
CA GLN A 228 -3.51 -24.37 12.08
C GLN A 228 -3.32 -23.11 11.23
N TYR A 229 -3.83 -21.96 11.65
CA TYR A 229 -3.59 -20.70 10.96
C TYR A 229 -2.10 -20.33 10.94
N MET A 230 -1.40 -20.52 12.06
CA MET A 230 0.05 -20.29 12.12
C MET A 230 0.83 -21.23 11.20
N ASP A 231 0.43 -22.51 11.12
CA ASP A 231 1.05 -23.49 10.22
C ASP A 231 0.83 -23.18 8.74
N MET A 232 -0.26 -22.49 8.39
CA MET A 232 -0.54 -22.04 7.03
C MET A 232 0.17 -20.73 6.65
N THR A 233 0.64 -19.97 7.64
CA THR A 233 1.44 -18.76 7.39
C THR A 233 2.90 -19.09 7.19
N ASP A 234 3.58 -18.34 6.31
CA ASP A 234 5.02 -18.47 6.14
C ASP A 234 5.82 -17.80 7.29
N SER A 235 7.14 -17.80 7.18
CA SER A 235 8.04 -17.17 8.15
C SER A 235 7.88 -15.65 8.25
N GLN A 236 7.16 -15.02 7.32
CA GLN A 236 6.80 -13.60 7.33
C GLN A 236 5.36 -13.36 7.82
N GLY A 237 4.66 -14.41 8.26
CA GLY A 237 3.26 -14.32 8.69
C GLY A 237 2.29 -14.08 7.52
N GLN A 238 2.69 -14.44 6.28
CA GLN A 238 1.87 -14.29 5.08
C GLN A 238 1.13 -15.60 4.78
N LEU A 239 -0.17 -15.48 4.55
CA LEU A 239 -1.03 -16.56 4.09
C LEU A 239 -1.38 -16.29 2.62
N VAL A 240 -0.97 -17.17 1.71
CA VAL A 240 -1.38 -17.11 0.31
C VAL A 240 -2.47 -18.15 0.05
N SER A 241 -3.57 -17.72 -0.54
CA SER A 241 -4.68 -18.58 -0.95
C SER A 241 -4.98 -18.37 -2.44
N ARG A 242 -5.47 -19.42 -3.09
CA ARG A 242 -5.91 -19.37 -4.48
C ARG A 242 -7.41 -19.10 -4.54
N THR A 243 -7.81 -18.15 -5.37
CA THR A 243 -9.22 -17.80 -5.59
C THR A 243 -9.65 -18.22 -7.00
N GLU A 244 -10.94 -18.06 -7.32
CA GLU A 244 -11.47 -18.34 -8.66
C GLU A 244 -10.95 -17.38 -9.73
N TYR A 245 -10.46 -16.21 -9.34
CA TYR A 245 -10.00 -15.14 -10.22
C TYR A 245 -8.47 -14.90 -10.14
N GLY A 246 -7.75 -15.56 -9.23
CA GLY A 246 -6.30 -15.44 -9.11
C GLY A 246 -5.78 -15.84 -7.73
N GLN A 247 -5.14 -14.90 -7.03
CA GLN A 247 -4.47 -15.12 -5.75
C GLN A 247 -4.85 -14.05 -4.74
N GLU A 248 -4.93 -14.47 -3.49
CA GLU A 248 -5.10 -13.59 -2.35
C GLU A 248 -3.94 -13.82 -1.36
N LEU A 249 -3.37 -12.75 -0.82
CA LEU A 249 -2.34 -12.79 0.21
C LEU A 249 -2.80 -11.96 1.40
N SER A 250 -2.93 -12.60 2.56
CA SER A 250 -3.29 -11.94 3.82
C SER A 250 -2.11 -11.91 4.77
N PHE A 251 -1.87 -10.76 5.41
CA PHE A 251 -0.78 -10.57 6.37
C PHE A 251 -1.13 -9.48 7.40
N ASN A 252 -0.45 -9.51 8.55
CA ASN A 252 -0.58 -8.48 9.57
C ASN A 252 0.70 -7.63 9.62
N ARG A 253 0.57 -6.31 9.73
CA ARG A 253 1.70 -5.39 9.91
C ARG A 253 1.28 -4.21 10.77
N TYR A 254 2.13 -3.80 11.71
CA TYR A 254 1.88 -2.66 12.61
C TYR A 254 0.59 -2.75 13.45
N GLY A 255 0.00 -3.94 13.62
CA GLY A 255 -1.29 -4.12 14.31
C GLY A 255 -2.53 -3.93 13.41
N ALA A 256 -2.37 -3.76 12.09
CA ALA A 256 -3.47 -3.83 11.11
C ALA A 256 -3.37 -5.11 10.28
N ALA A 257 -4.52 -5.57 9.78
CA ALA A 257 -4.63 -6.66 8.82
C ALA A 257 -4.69 -6.10 7.40
N TYR A 258 -3.95 -6.73 6.49
CA TYR A 258 -3.89 -6.36 5.09
C TYR A 258 -4.18 -7.57 4.21
N THR A 259 -4.93 -7.34 3.14
CA THR A 259 -5.20 -8.34 2.11
C THR A 259 -4.86 -7.77 0.75
N LEU A 260 -4.04 -8.51 0.02
CA LEU A 260 -3.70 -8.27 -1.38
C LEU A 260 -4.50 -9.22 -2.24
N LEU A 261 -5.06 -8.70 -3.31
CA LEU A 261 -5.75 -9.48 -4.32
C LEU A 261 -5.07 -9.22 -5.66
N LEU A 262 -4.70 -10.29 -6.33
CA LEU A 262 -4.23 -10.31 -7.70
C LEU A 262 -5.24 -11.12 -8.52
N ALA A 263 -5.85 -10.49 -9.52
CA ALA A 263 -6.87 -11.11 -10.35
C ALA A 263 -6.62 -10.94 -11.85
N CYS A 264 -6.87 -12.00 -12.61
CA CYS A 264 -6.73 -12.05 -14.07
C CYS A 264 -8.03 -12.53 -14.73
N SER A 265 -8.24 -12.16 -16.00
CA SER A 265 -9.36 -12.68 -16.79
C SER A 265 -9.31 -14.22 -16.95
N ASN A 266 -8.11 -14.80 -17.03
CA ASN A 266 -7.89 -16.25 -17.02
C ASN A 266 -6.74 -16.63 -16.06
N PRO A 267 -7.03 -16.99 -14.79
CA PRO A 267 -6.00 -17.27 -13.79
C PRO A 267 -5.28 -18.61 -13.98
N ASP A 268 -5.84 -19.54 -14.76
CA ASP A 268 -5.20 -20.83 -15.04
C ASP A 268 -4.14 -20.72 -16.15
N GLU A 269 -4.35 -19.82 -17.11
CA GLU A 269 -3.44 -19.59 -18.24
C GLU A 269 -2.37 -18.53 -17.93
N ASN A 270 -2.69 -17.52 -17.11
CA ASN A 270 -1.74 -16.47 -16.77
C ASN A 270 -0.77 -16.91 -15.66
N ALA A 271 0.51 -17.05 -16.01
CA ALA A 271 1.55 -17.48 -15.08
C ALA A 271 1.70 -16.56 -13.85
N GLU A 272 1.54 -15.24 -14.03
CA GLU A 272 1.61 -14.26 -12.93
C GLU A 272 0.47 -14.46 -11.92
N CYS A 273 -0.69 -14.95 -12.37
CA CYS A 273 -1.84 -15.27 -11.50
C CYS A 273 -1.75 -16.64 -10.82
N ARG A 274 -0.85 -17.53 -11.28
CA ARG A 274 -0.69 -18.87 -10.73
C ARG A 274 0.48 -19.00 -9.77
N ASP A 275 1.55 -18.24 -10.01
CA ASP A 275 2.78 -18.30 -9.22
C ASP A 275 2.68 -17.43 -7.97
N GLU A 276 2.68 -18.05 -6.79
CA GLU A 276 2.65 -17.35 -5.49
C GLU A 276 3.83 -16.39 -5.32
N SER A 277 4.95 -16.63 -6.02
CA SER A 277 6.09 -15.72 -5.98
C SER A 277 5.71 -14.31 -6.45
N THR A 278 4.74 -14.20 -7.36
CA THR A 278 4.28 -12.91 -7.91
C THR A 278 3.60 -12.06 -6.85
N ILE A 279 2.61 -12.62 -6.13
CA ILE A 279 1.89 -11.88 -5.09
C ILE A 279 2.79 -11.58 -3.88
N ARG A 280 3.75 -12.45 -3.57
CA ARG A 280 4.78 -12.20 -2.54
C ARG A 280 5.75 -11.10 -2.94
N ALA A 281 6.21 -11.09 -4.20
CA ALA A 281 7.02 -10.01 -4.74
C ALA A 281 6.25 -8.69 -4.76
N PHE A 282 4.95 -8.71 -5.04
CA PHE A 282 4.08 -7.54 -4.91
C PHE A 282 4.02 -7.04 -3.46
N ALA A 283 3.79 -7.93 -2.48
CA ALA A 283 3.78 -7.60 -1.06
C ALA A 283 5.10 -6.95 -0.60
N SER A 284 6.24 -7.45 -1.07
CA SER A 284 7.56 -6.91 -0.71
C SER A 284 7.84 -5.48 -1.21
N ARG A 285 7.08 -5.01 -2.22
CA ARG A 285 7.21 -3.66 -2.79
C ARG A 285 6.27 -2.65 -2.12
N LEU A 286 5.50 -3.07 -1.12
CA LEU A 286 4.62 -2.19 -0.37
C LEU A 286 5.40 -1.31 0.59
N VAL A 287 5.20 0.00 0.45
CA VAL A 287 5.79 1.03 1.32
C VAL A 287 4.71 1.77 2.09
N VAL A 288 5.10 2.36 3.22
CA VAL A 288 4.21 3.25 3.97
C VAL A 288 4.08 4.58 3.20
N ALA A 289 2.90 4.80 2.64
CA ALA A 289 2.59 5.96 1.79
C ALA A 289 1.69 7.00 2.49
N GLY A 290 1.06 6.64 3.61
CA GLY A 290 0.15 7.51 4.35
C GLY A 290 -0.38 6.89 5.64
N GLY A 291 -1.49 7.43 6.12
CA GLY A 291 -2.11 7.13 7.41
C GLY A 291 -1.68 8.13 8.49
N SER A 292 -2.55 8.33 9.49
CA SER A 292 -2.20 9.10 10.69
C SER A 292 -2.89 8.53 11.95
N PRO A 293 -2.31 8.70 13.15
CA PRO A 293 -2.93 8.22 14.39
C PRO A 293 -4.31 8.84 14.64
N GLU A 294 -4.46 10.13 14.33
CA GLU A 294 -5.68 10.91 14.50
C GLU A 294 -6.72 10.63 13.41
N GLY A 295 -6.26 10.24 12.21
CA GLY A 295 -7.05 10.28 11.00
C GLY A 295 -7.26 11.71 10.50
N LEU A 296 -7.97 11.86 9.39
CA LEU A 296 -8.53 13.16 9.06
C LEU A 296 -9.80 13.35 9.90
N PRO A 297 -10.02 14.54 10.48
CA PRO A 297 -11.31 14.85 11.07
C PRO A 297 -12.40 14.58 10.02
N PRO A 298 -13.56 14.03 10.40
CA PRO A 298 -14.63 13.76 9.46
C PRO A 298 -14.88 15.05 8.69
N GLY A 299 -14.56 15.02 7.39
CA GLY A 299 -14.65 16.22 6.58
C GLY A 299 -16.03 16.82 6.78
N ASN A 300 -16.10 18.12 7.06
CA ASN A 300 -17.35 18.87 7.06
C ASN A 300 -17.89 18.86 5.62
N ASN A 301 -18.35 17.68 5.18
CA ASN A 301 -19.12 17.47 3.99
C ASN A 301 -20.49 18.06 4.33
N GLN A 302 -20.55 19.40 4.33
CA GLN A 302 -21.78 20.12 4.15
C GLN A 302 -22.48 19.42 3.00
N ARG A 303 -23.57 18.70 3.33
CA ARG A 303 -24.39 17.96 2.38
C ARG A 303 -24.59 18.89 1.20
N ARG A 304 -23.98 18.58 0.05
CA ARG A 304 -24.34 19.27 -1.19
C ARG A 304 -25.85 19.04 -1.34
N PRO A 305 -26.69 20.10 -1.34
CA PRO A 305 -28.11 19.91 -1.58
C PRO A 305 -28.26 19.19 -2.92
N ARG A 306 -29.07 18.13 -2.92
CA ARG A 306 -29.43 17.36 -4.11
C ARG A 306 -30.26 18.21 -5.06
#